data_AF-A0A5D0HUR3-F1
#
_entry.id   AF-A0A5D0HUR3-F1
#
_cell.length_a   1.000
_cell.length_b   1.000
_cell.length_c   1.000
_cell.angle_alpha   90.00
_cell.angle_beta   90.00
_cell.angle_gamma   90.00
#
_symmetry.space_group_name_H-M   'P 1'
#
loop_
_entity.id
_entity.type
_entity.pdbx_description
1 polymer ?
#
loop_
_entity_poly.entity_id
_entity_poly.type
_entity_poly.pdbx_seq_one_letter_code
_entity_poly.pdbx_strand_id
1 'polypeptide(L)' 'MADERKRQGLSYEKLAGKAGIHRTTISLIERGKQNPTLSLCKKLADSLDLKLSDLIKKCE' A
#
# COMPACT_ATOMS: atom_id res chain seq x y z
N MET A 1 1.31 4.31 5.21
CA MET A 1 0.77 4.13 3.83
C MET A 1 -0.38 5.10 3.51
N ALA A 2 -1.34 5.28 4.41
CA ALA A 2 -2.52 6.13 4.21
C ALA A 2 -2.20 7.59 3.91
N ASP A 3 -1.19 8.15 4.60
CA ASP A 3 -0.73 9.51 4.38
C ASP A 3 -0.24 9.73 2.95
N GLU A 4 0.62 8.85 2.43
CA GLU A 4 1.13 8.94 1.06
C GLU A 4 0.02 8.76 0.02
N ARG A 5 -0.88 7.80 0.26
CA ARG A 5 -2.04 7.57 -0.60
C ARG A 5 -2.91 8.83 -0.68
N LYS A 6 -3.13 9.50 0.46
CA LYS A 6 -3.87 10.78 0.53
C LYS A 6 -3.11 11.92 -0.14
N ARG A 7 -1.79 12.03 0.06
CA ARG A 7 -0.93 13.04 -0.60
C ARG A 7 -1.01 12.93 -2.11
N GLN A 8 -1.03 11.71 -2.65
CA GLN A 8 -1.15 11.47 -4.09
C GLN A 8 -2.60 11.48 -4.61
N GLY A 9 -3.60 11.74 -3.76
CA GLY A 9 -5.02 11.72 -4.17
C GLY A 9 -5.49 10.36 -4.69
N LEU A 10 -4.82 9.27 -4.30
CA LEU A 10 -5.14 7.93 -4.75
C LEU A 10 -6.29 7.38 -3.91
N SER A 11 -7.35 6.87 -4.53
CA SER A 11 -8.37 6.05 -3.83
C SER A 11 -7.87 4.62 -3.60
N TYR A 12 -8.46 3.88 -2.66
CA TYR A 12 -8.13 2.46 -2.47
C TYR A 12 -8.27 1.65 -3.76
N GLU A 13 -9.27 1.95 -4.58
CA GLU A 13 -9.45 1.34 -5.90
C GLU A 13 -8.37 1.71 -6.90
N LYS A 14 -7.93 2.98 -6.92
CA LYS A 14 -6.83 3.40 -7.79
C LYS A 14 -5.51 2.74 -7.39
N LEU A 15 -5.25 2.67 -6.10
CA LEU A 15 -4.05 2.02 -5.58
C LEU A 15 -4.08 0.50 -5.80
N ALA A 16 -5.25 -0.12 -5.62
CA ALA A 16 -5.51 -1.52 -5.94
C ALA A 16 -5.24 -1.82 -7.42
N GLY A 17 -5.77 -1.00 -8.31
CA GLY A 17 -5.54 -1.10 -9.75
C GLY A 17 -4.06 -0.97 -10.11
N LYS A 18 -3.37 0.05 -9.58
CA LYS A 18 -1.93 0.23 -9.81
C LYS A 18 -1.08 -0.94 -9.31
N ALA A 19 -1.37 -1.42 -8.10
CA ALA A 19 -0.61 -2.53 -7.49
C ALA A 19 -1.05 -3.91 -8.00
N GLY A 20 -2.12 -3.99 -8.79
CA GLY A 20 -2.70 -5.23 -9.29
C GLY A 20 -3.20 -6.15 -8.16
N ILE A 21 -3.77 -5.57 -7.10
CA ILE A 21 -4.24 -6.30 -5.90
C ILE A 21 -5.62 -5.82 -5.48
N HIS A 22 -6.31 -6.56 -4.63
CA HIS A 22 -7.66 -6.19 -4.19
C HIS A 22 -7.67 -4.98 -3.23
N ARG A 23 -8.63 -4.06 -3.38
CA ARG A 23 -8.80 -2.91 -2.47
C ARG A 23 -8.97 -3.32 -0.99
N THR A 24 -9.59 -4.49 -0.77
CA THR A 24 -9.78 -5.07 0.56
C THR A 24 -8.44 -5.43 1.19
N THR A 25 -7.55 -6.03 0.40
CA THR A 25 -6.17 -6.37 0.80
C THR A 25 -5.43 -5.13 1.28
N ILE A 26 -5.51 -4.03 0.53
CA ILE A 26 -4.92 -2.75 0.93
C ILE A 26 -5.47 -2.28 2.28
N SER A 27 -6.79 -2.31 2.43
CA SER A 27 -7.44 -1.86 3.66
C SER A 27 -7.10 -2.75 4.87
N LEU A 28 -6.79 -4.04 4.66
CA LEU A 28 -6.35 -4.94 5.73
C LEU A 28 -4.90 -4.66 6.13
N ILE A 29 -4.03 -4.41 5.14
CA ILE A 29 -2.62 -4.06 5.34
C ILE A 29 -2.51 -2.72 6.09
N GLU A 30 -3.22 -1.69 5.63
CA GLU A 30 -3.26 -0.37 6.28
C GLU A 30 -3.73 -0.44 7.75
N ARG A 31 -4.55 -1.44 8.07
CA ARG A 31 -5.09 -1.65 9.43
C ARG A 31 -4.27 -2.64 10.26
N GLY A 32 -3.14 -3.13 9.74
CA GLY A 32 -2.33 -4.16 10.41
C GLY A 32 -3.06 -5.49 10.63
N LYS A 33 -4.18 -5.72 9.92
CA LYS A 33 -5.02 -6.92 10.06
C LYS A 33 -4.54 -8.09 9.20
N GLN A 34 -3.63 -7.84 8.27
CA GLN A 34 -3.05 -8.86 7.42
C GLN A 34 -1.56 -8.55 7.24
N ASN A 35 -0.71 -9.57 7.37
CA ASN A 35 0.70 -9.46 7.00
C ASN A 35 0.84 -9.67 5.48
N PRO A 36 1.11 -8.61 4.70
CA PRO A 36 1.41 -8.76 3.28
C PRO A 36 2.73 -9.52 3.08
N THR A 37 2.83 -10.28 1.99
CA THR A 37 4.10 -10.85 1.55
C THR A 37 5.04 -9.75 1.06
N LEU A 38 6.35 -10.00 1.07
CA LEU A 38 7.34 -9.04 0.59
C LEU A 38 7.06 -8.55 -0.84
N SER A 39 6.61 -9.46 -1.72
CA SER A 39 6.19 -9.13 -3.08
C SER A 39 5.00 -8.17 -3.13
N LEU A 40 4.04 -8.33 -2.21
CA LEU A 40 2.86 -7.48 -2.13
C LEU A 40 3.22 -6.08 -1.63
N CYS A 41 4.07 -6.00 -0.60
CA CYS A 41 4.61 -4.72 -0.14
C CYS A 41 5.41 -4.04 -1.24
N LYS A 42 6.21 -4.79 -2.01
CA LYS A 42 6.97 -4.24 -3.14
C LYS A 42 6.05 -3.65 -4.19
N LYS A 43 4.98 -4.36 -4.60
CA LYS A 43 3.96 -3.84 -5.53
C LYS A 43 3.29 -2.57 -5.04
N LEU A 44 2.96 -2.51 -3.75
CA LEU A 44 2.36 -1.34 -3.12
C LEU A 44 3.31 -0.15 -3.07
N ALA A 45 4.56 -0.40 -2.69
CA ALA A 45 5.61 0.61 -2.65
C ALA A 45 5.88 1.17 -4.05
N ASP A 46 6.01 0.30 -5.06
CA ASP A 46 6.17 0.65 -6.48
C ASP A 46 4.99 1.49 -6.99
N SER A 47 3.76 1.11 -6.62
CA SER A 47 2.54 1.85 -7.01
C SER A 47 2.40 3.23 -6.36
N LEU A 48 3.06 3.42 -5.22
CA LEU A 48 3.13 4.68 -4.47
C LEU A 48 4.41 5.46 -4.79
N ASP A 49 5.26 4.97 -5.69
CA ASP A 49 6.59 5.55 -5.96
C ASP A 49 7.42 5.72 -4.68
N LEU A 50 7.29 4.75 -3.76
CA LEU A 50 8.00 4.73 -2.48
C LEU A 50 8.97 3.55 -2.43
N LYS A 51 10.02 3.71 -1.63
CA LYS A 51 10.84 2.56 -1.24
C LYS A 51 10.06 1.66 -0.28
N LEU A 52 10.25 0.35 -0.43
CA LEU A 52 9.64 -0.64 0.46
C LEU A 52 9.94 -0.36 1.95
N SER A 53 11.18 0.02 2.28
CA SER A 53 11.56 0.37 3.65
C SER A 53 10.81 1.60 4.19
N ASP A 54 10.52 2.59 3.36
CA ASP A 54 9.72 3.76 3.73
C ASP A 54 8.26 3.39 3.98
N LEU A 55 7.71 2.51 3.14
CA LEU A 55 6.35 2.00 3.30
C LEU A 55 6.20 1.26 4.65
N ILE A 56 7.17 0.39 4.98
CA ILE A 56 7.18 -0.39 6.23
C ILE A 56 7.36 0.52 7.43
N LYS A 57 8.32 1.47 7.40
CA LYS A 57 8.51 2.45 8.49
C LYS A 57 7.27 3.30 8.77
N LYS A 58 6.49 3.64 7.75
CA LYS A 58 5.24 4.42 7.88
C LYS A 58 4.01 3.55 8.24
N CYS A 59 4.19 2.25 8.45
CA CYS A 59 3.12 1.33 8.84
C CYS A 59 3.29 0.82 10.28
N GLU A 60 4.38 1.20 10.93
CA GLU A 60 4.64 1.03 12.37
C GLU A 60 3.95 2.13 13.18
#